data_AF-A0A3C1V9I1-F1
#
_entry.id   AF-A0A3C1V9I1-F1
#
_cell.length_a   1.000
_cell.length_b   1.000
_cell.length_c   1.000
_cell.angle_alpha   90.00
_cell.angle_beta   90.00
_cell.angle_gamma   90.00
#
_symmetry.space_group_name_H-M   'P 1'
#
loop_
_entity.id
_entity.type
_entity.pdbx_description
1 polymer ?
#
loop_
_entity_poly.entity_id
_entity_poly.type
_entity_poly.pdbx_seq_one_letter_code
_entity_poly.pdbx_strand_id
1 'polypeptide(L)'
;MKKLIIILSFAAACAFAQPTAPALAQIKIAADAGDPVAQDKLAENYIMRMDSAQAEVWYRKAAGQGYAHAQGRLGNMLLMRSRTSFGLKPDARAAIADEAVKWIILAANQGDKQGQANLADICLDGKLVKQDLVEAYKWGELSAEGSMIDVATISGRSTRDATILKMNAAQIAEARNRVAAFVPHQPQKSDLPEPVWVQKIKLAGISGTPDHRFAIINNRTFEKGDQTALKIGEKRVTVHCLEIRESSVVISIEGLDGTRELKMP
;
A
#
# COMPACT_ATOMS: atom_id res chain seq x y z
N MET A 1 -44.38 66.03 19.92
CA MET A 1 -43.92 65.77 18.53
C MET A 1 -42.72 64.82 18.59
N LYS A 2 -42.75 63.80 17.72
CA LYS A 2 -41.71 62.80 17.38
C LYS A 2 -41.22 61.84 18.49
N LYS A 3 -41.79 60.62 18.51
CA LYS A 3 -41.19 59.41 19.10
C LYS A 3 -40.28 58.76 18.07
N LEU A 4 -39.02 58.53 18.44
CA LEU A 4 -37.98 57.89 17.64
C LEU A 4 -38.09 56.37 17.85
N ILE A 5 -38.38 55.60 16.80
CA ILE A 5 -38.36 54.14 16.83
C ILE A 5 -37.04 53.70 16.22
N ILE A 6 -36.15 53.16 17.05
CA ILE A 6 -34.89 52.55 16.62
C ILE A 6 -35.19 51.07 16.36
N ILE A 7 -35.14 50.67 15.08
CA ILE A 7 -35.24 49.28 14.68
C ILE A 7 -33.84 48.67 14.77
N LEU A 8 -33.61 47.83 15.78
CA LEU A 8 -32.40 47.03 15.89
C LEU A 8 -32.53 45.80 14.99
N SER A 9 -31.85 45.79 13.85
CA SER A 9 -31.74 44.61 12.99
C SER A 9 -30.69 43.65 13.56
N PHE A 10 -31.13 42.53 14.13
CA PHE A 10 -30.27 41.40 14.46
C PHE A 10 -29.97 40.61 13.17
N ALA A 11 -28.81 40.85 12.56
CA ALA A 11 -28.26 39.95 11.55
C ALA A 11 -27.57 38.78 12.25
N ALA A 12 -28.24 37.64 12.34
CA ALA A 12 -27.62 36.39 12.76
C ALA A 12 -26.69 35.90 11.64
N ALA A 13 -25.38 36.16 11.80
CA ALA A 13 -24.37 35.54 10.96
C ALA A 13 -24.21 34.06 11.38
N CYS A 14 -24.89 33.16 10.68
CA CYS A 14 -24.56 31.74 10.74
C CYS A 14 -23.17 31.54 10.11
N ALA A 15 -22.14 31.51 10.94
CA ALA A 15 -20.80 31.09 10.53
C ALA A 15 -20.85 29.59 10.23
N PHE A 16 -20.81 29.21 8.96
CA PHE A 16 -20.44 27.86 8.55
C PHE A 16 -18.99 27.64 8.99
N ALA A 17 -18.78 27.03 10.14
CA ALA A 17 -17.46 26.58 10.56
C ALA A 17 -17.00 25.53 9.55
N GLN A 18 -16.13 25.91 8.61
CA GLN A 18 -15.40 24.94 7.81
C GLN A 18 -14.58 24.08 8.77
N PRO A 19 -14.58 22.74 8.64
CA PRO A 19 -13.69 21.91 9.42
C PRO A 19 -12.26 22.38 9.17
N THR A 20 -11.58 22.89 10.19
CA THR A 20 -10.17 23.27 10.06
C THR A 20 -9.37 22.02 9.81
N ALA A 21 -8.53 22.02 8.77
CA ALA A 21 -7.62 20.91 8.54
C ALA A 21 -6.78 20.69 9.81
N PRO A 22 -6.62 19.45 10.29
CA PRO A 22 -5.88 19.18 11.52
C PRO A 22 -4.45 19.70 11.40
N ALA A 23 -3.97 20.34 12.45
CA ALA A 23 -2.58 20.83 12.48
C ALA A 23 -1.61 19.66 12.30
N LEU A 24 -0.45 19.90 11.67
CA LEU A 24 0.55 18.86 11.41
C LEU A 24 0.94 18.06 12.68
N ALA A 25 0.97 18.72 13.83
CA ALA A 25 1.22 18.08 15.12
C ALA A 25 0.15 17.01 15.46
N GLN A 26 -1.12 17.28 15.20
CA GLN A 26 -2.22 16.32 15.44
C GLN A 26 -2.15 15.15 14.46
N ILE A 27 -1.85 15.43 13.18
CA ILE A 27 -1.63 14.38 12.17
C ILE A 27 -0.49 13.48 12.62
N LYS A 28 0.61 14.05 13.12
CA LYS A 28 1.76 13.29 13.59
C LYS A 28 1.42 12.39 14.77
N ILE A 29 0.70 12.89 15.78
CA ILE A 29 0.25 12.10 16.93
C ILE A 29 -0.63 10.93 16.48
N ALA A 30 -1.62 11.18 15.62
CA ALA A 30 -2.50 10.12 15.10
C ALA A 30 -1.73 9.09 14.25
N ALA A 31 -0.80 9.55 13.42
CA ALA A 31 0.02 8.67 12.59
C ALA A 31 0.94 7.77 13.44
N ASP A 32 1.52 8.33 14.51
CA ASP A 32 2.34 7.60 15.50
C ASP A 32 1.48 6.61 16.30
N ALA A 33 0.21 6.92 16.56
CA ALA A 33 -0.76 6.02 17.17
C ALA A 33 -1.26 4.91 16.23
N GLY A 34 -0.89 4.92 14.95
CA GLY A 34 -1.19 3.86 13.99
C GLY A 34 -2.30 4.18 12.99
N ASP A 35 -2.96 5.35 13.08
CA ASP A 35 -4.08 5.68 12.20
C ASP A 35 -3.64 5.73 10.72
N PRO A 36 -4.16 4.85 9.84
CA PRO A 36 -3.68 4.76 8.46
C PRO A 36 -3.99 6.02 7.62
N VAL A 37 -5.07 6.74 7.93
CA VAL A 37 -5.42 7.99 7.24
C VAL A 37 -4.45 9.11 7.63
N ALA A 38 -4.09 9.20 8.91
CA ALA A 38 -3.10 10.15 9.39
C ALA A 38 -1.69 9.81 8.89
N GLN A 39 -1.34 8.53 8.81
CA GLN A 39 -0.08 8.08 8.21
C GLN A 39 0.02 8.46 6.74
N ASP A 40 -1.05 8.25 5.96
CA ASP A 40 -1.14 8.69 4.57
C ASP A 40 -0.97 10.21 4.45
N LYS A 41 -1.75 11.01 5.20
CA LYS A 41 -1.62 12.47 5.23
C LYS A 41 -0.23 12.96 5.63
N LEU A 42 0.40 12.28 6.59
CA LEU A 42 1.77 12.60 6.99
C LEU A 42 2.77 12.30 5.85
N ALA A 43 2.58 11.20 5.13
CA ALA A 43 3.36 10.90 3.93
C ALA A 43 3.19 11.99 2.85
N GLU A 44 1.97 12.46 2.61
CA GLU A 44 1.72 13.58 1.68
C GLU A 44 2.47 14.85 2.11
N ASN A 45 2.50 15.14 3.42
CA ASN A 45 3.26 16.27 3.95
C ASN A 45 4.76 16.16 3.63
N TYR A 46 5.33 14.95 3.78
CA TYR A 46 6.73 14.70 3.40
C TYR A 46 6.95 14.82 1.89
N ILE A 47 6.02 14.36 1.05
CA ILE A 47 6.09 14.59 -0.42
C ILE A 47 6.12 16.08 -0.75
N MET A 48 5.25 16.90 -0.13
CA MET A 48 5.24 18.35 -0.34
C MET A 48 6.54 19.03 0.09
N ARG A 49 7.29 18.41 1.01
CA ARG A 49 8.61 18.85 1.47
C ARG A 49 9.77 18.22 0.68
N MET A 50 9.46 17.49 -0.38
CA MET A 50 10.42 16.76 -1.22
C MET A 50 11.22 15.68 -0.46
N ASP A 51 10.69 15.16 0.64
CA ASP A 51 11.28 14.06 1.40
C ASP A 51 10.57 12.73 1.06
N SER A 52 10.89 12.19 -0.12
CA SER A 52 10.30 10.94 -0.59
C SER A 52 10.68 9.73 0.27
N ALA A 53 11.82 9.77 0.95
CA ALA A 53 12.26 8.71 1.84
C ALA A 53 11.36 8.59 3.07
N GLN A 54 11.04 9.71 3.73
CA GLN A 54 10.08 9.69 4.83
C GLN A 54 8.66 9.40 4.36
N ALA A 55 8.26 9.93 3.20
CA ALA A 55 6.96 9.62 2.63
C ALA A 55 6.79 8.11 2.40
N GLU A 56 7.80 7.42 1.87
CA GLU A 56 7.76 5.96 1.69
C GLU A 56 7.53 5.23 3.00
N VAL A 57 8.23 5.63 4.07
CA VAL A 57 8.08 5.00 5.38
C VAL A 57 6.64 5.08 5.86
N TRP A 58 6.00 6.24 5.71
CA TRP A 58 4.62 6.46 6.15
C TRP A 58 3.59 5.79 5.24
N TYR A 59 3.76 5.86 3.92
CA TYR A 59 2.91 5.13 2.99
C TYR A 59 3.00 3.62 3.23
N ARG A 60 4.18 3.05 3.49
CA ARG A 60 4.33 1.62 3.81
C ARG A 60 3.57 1.22 5.07
N LYS A 61 3.53 2.08 6.10
CA LYS A 61 2.76 1.82 7.31
C LYS A 61 1.26 1.81 7.03
N ALA A 62 0.74 2.78 6.28
CA ALA A 62 -0.68 2.86 5.94
C ALA A 62 -1.10 1.74 4.96
N ALA A 63 -0.30 1.51 3.92
CA ALA A 63 -0.52 0.49 2.90
C ALA A 63 -0.52 -0.93 3.49
N GLY A 64 0.38 -1.20 4.45
CA GLY A 64 0.45 -2.46 5.18
C GLY A 64 -0.74 -2.70 6.13
N GLN A 65 -1.58 -1.69 6.36
CA GLN A 65 -2.86 -1.83 7.07
C GLN A 65 -4.05 -2.02 6.13
N GLY A 66 -3.80 -2.11 4.81
CA GLY A 66 -4.86 -2.26 3.81
C GLY A 66 -5.36 -0.94 3.22
N TYR A 67 -4.86 0.23 3.66
CA TYR A 67 -5.44 1.51 3.24
C TYR A 67 -5.22 1.81 1.75
N ALA A 68 -6.27 1.70 0.95
CA ALA A 68 -6.24 1.73 -0.51
C ALA A 68 -5.48 2.93 -1.10
N HIS A 69 -5.74 4.14 -0.61
CA HIS A 69 -5.11 5.36 -1.11
C HIS A 69 -3.59 5.34 -0.91
N ALA A 70 -3.12 4.92 0.27
CA ALA A 70 -1.68 4.76 0.52
C ALA A 70 -1.05 3.63 -0.30
N GLN A 71 -1.78 2.55 -0.58
CA GLN A 71 -1.31 1.49 -1.47
C GLN A 71 -1.11 2.02 -2.90
N GLY A 72 -2.08 2.77 -3.43
CA GLY A 72 -2.00 3.38 -4.76
C GLY A 72 -0.83 4.36 -4.87
N ARG A 73 -0.63 5.19 -3.84
CA ARG A 73 0.48 6.16 -3.78
C ARG A 73 1.84 5.51 -3.60
N LEU A 74 1.95 4.51 -2.73
CA LEU A 74 3.17 3.73 -2.59
C LEU A 74 3.54 3.05 -3.91
N GLY A 75 2.56 2.39 -4.53
CA GLY A 75 2.75 1.75 -5.82
C GLY A 75 3.23 2.72 -6.91
N ASN A 76 2.60 3.89 -7.04
CA ASN A 76 3.03 4.91 -7.99
C ASN A 76 4.46 5.40 -7.71
N MET A 77 4.79 5.69 -6.45
CA MET A 77 6.10 6.16 -6.04
C MET A 77 7.20 5.11 -6.31
N LEU A 78 6.94 3.83 -6.02
CA LEU A 78 7.85 2.73 -6.34
C LEU A 78 8.04 2.57 -7.84
N LEU A 79 6.95 2.70 -8.62
CA LEU A 79 6.99 2.62 -10.07
C LEU A 79 7.80 3.77 -10.69
N MET A 80 7.68 4.99 -10.15
CA MET A 80 8.54 6.10 -10.55
C MET A 80 10.00 5.81 -10.22
N ARG A 81 10.27 5.33 -9.00
CA ARG A 81 11.63 4.98 -8.57
C ARG A 81 12.27 3.92 -9.46
N SER A 82 11.55 2.87 -9.85
CA SER A 82 12.10 1.82 -10.72
C SER A 82 12.50 2.34 -12.10
N ARG A 83 11.85 3.42 -12.58
CA ARG A 83 12.13 4.07 -13.87
C ARG A 83 13.25 5.10 -13.80
N THR A 84 13.41 5.79 -12.68
CA THR A 84 14.33 6.95 -12.54
C THR A 84 15.62 6.64 -11.78
N SER A 85 15.76 5.48 -11.15
CA SER A 85 16.94 5.15 -10.35
C SER A 85 18.15 4.78 -11.21
N PHE A 86 18.89 5.80 -11.66
CA PHE A 86 20.15 5.64 -12.38
C PHE A 86 21.19 4.94 -11.49
N GLY A 87 21.79 3.86 -11.98
CA GLY A 87 22.81 3.08 -11.26
C GLY A 87 22.30 1.82 -10.55
N LEU A 88 20.97 1.61 -10.46
CA LEU A 88 20.45 0.31 -10.05
C LEU A 88 20.61 -0.73 -11.17
N LYS A 89 21.08 -1.92 -10.80
CA LYS A 89 21.11 -3.08 -11.71
C LYS A 89 19.69 -3.38 -12.23
N PRO A 90 19.54 -3.90 -13.46
CA PRO A 90 18.23 -4.25 -14.04
C PRO A 90 17.34 -5.06 -13.09
N ASP A 91 17.87 -6.10 -12.46
CA ASP A 91 17.11 -6.97 -11.56
C ASP A 91 16.57 -6.24 -10.33
N ALA A 92 17.33 -5.29 -9.80
CA ALA A 92 16.88 -4.47 -8.67
C ALA A 92 15.75 -3.52 -9.08
N ARG A 93 15.80 -2.97 -10.30
CA ARG A 93 14.70 -2.14 -10.83
C ARG A 93 13.45 -2.98 -11.11
N ALA A 94 13.63 -4.19 -11.64
CA ALA A 94 12.54 -5.13 -11.86
C ALA A 94 11.84 -5.50 -10.54
N ALA A 95 12.60 -5.84 -9.50
CA ALA A 95 12.03 -6.16 -8.19
C ALA A 95 11.21 -5.01 -7.58
N ILE A 96 11.66 -3.76 -7.75
CA ILE A 96 10.91 -2.57 -7.31
C ILE A 96 9.63 -2.41 -8.14
N ALA A 97 9.70 -2.63 -9.46
CA ALA A 97 8.53 -2.56 -10.32
C ALA A 97 7.50 -3.65 -9.99
N ASP A 98 7.94 -4.87 -9.73
CA ASP A 98 7.08 -5.99 -9.31
C ASP A 98 6.38 -5.68 -7.99
N GLU A 99 7.10 -5.09 -7.04
CA GLU A 99 6.51 -4.62 -5.78
C GLU A 99 5.47 -3.52 -6.04
N ALA A 100 5.79 -2.55 -6.90
CA ALA A 100 4.89 -1.48 -7.26
C ALA A 100 3.56 -1.99 -7.82
N VAL A 101 3.62 -2.97 -8.75
CA VAL A 101 2.44 -3.59 -9.35
C VAL A 101 1.56 -4.26 -8.29
N LYS A 102 2.14 -4.97 -7.31
CA LYS A 102 1.37 -5.59 -6.22
C LYS A 102 0.57 -4.56 -5.43
N TRP A 103 1.19 -3.44 -5.05
CA TRP A 103 0.49 -2.37 -4.33
C TRP A 103 -0.60 -1.70 -5.18
N ILE A 104 -0.34 -1.51 -6.48
CA ILE A 104 -1.32 -0.93 -7.42
C ILE A 104 -2.53 -1.86 -7.58
N ILE A 105 -2.33 -3.18 -7.69
CA ILE A 105 -3.41 -4.16 -7.77
C ILE A 105 -4.27 -4.13 -6.51
N LEU A 106 -3.66 -4.10 -5.33
CA LEU A 106 -4.39 -4.02 -4.06
C LEU A 106 -5.24 -2.76 -3.95
N ALA A 107 -4.71 -1.62 -4.41
CA ALA A 107 -5.44 -0.36 -4.43
C ALA A 107 -6.60 -0.39 -5.44
N ALA A 108 -6.35 -0.89 -6.66
CA ALA A 108 -7.33 -0.95 -7.74
C ALA A 108 -8.54 -1.84 -7.37
N ASN A 109 -8.28 -3.01 -6.77
CA ASN A 109 -9.31 -3.94 -6.31
C ASN A 109 -10.17 -3.36 -5.18
N GLN A 110 -9.67 -2.37 -4.44
CA GLN A 110 -10.42 -1.63 -3.43
C GLN A 110 -11.19 -0.43 -3.97
N GLY A 111 -11.09 -0.13 -5.27
CA GLY A 111 -11.75 1.02 -5.87
C GLY A 111 -10.96 2.33 -5.78
N ASP A 112 -9.67 2.29 -5.45
CA ASP A 112 -8.84 3.50 -5.46
C ASP A 112 -8.61 3.98 -6.89
N LYS A 113 -9.09 5.19 -7.21
CA LYS A 113 -9.06 5.74 -8.57
C LYS A 113 -7.66 5.83 -9.15
N GLN A 114 -6.67 6.18 -8.33
CA GLN A 114 -5.27 6.27 -8.76
C GLN A 114 -4.69 4.87 -9.04
N GLY A 115 -4.98 3.90 -8.18
CA GLY A 115 -4.66 2.49 -8.37
C GLY A 115 -5.26 1.94 -9.66
N GLN A 116 -6.55 2.20 -9.90
CA GLN A 116 -7.24 1.80 -11.12
C GLN A 116 -6.63 2.46 -12.38
N ALA A 117 -6.34 3.76 -12.36
CA ALA A 117 -5.67 4.44 -13.48
C ALA A 117 -4.28 3.84 -13.76
N ASN A 118 -3.48 3.61 -12.70
CA ASN A 118 -2.16 3.04 -12.84
C ASN A 118 -2.21 1.60 -13.39
N LEU A 119 -3.18 0.79 -12.93
CA LEU A 119 -3.33 -0.59 -13.40
C LEU A 119 -3.78 -0.63 -14.86
N ALA A 120 -4.64 0.29 -15.27
CA ALA A 120 -5.02 0.47 -16.67
C ALA A 120 -3.80 0.72 -17.57
N ASP A 121 -2.94 1.66 -17.15
CA ASP A 121 -1.71 2.00 -17.88
C ASP A 121 -0.73 0.82 -17.94
N ILE A 122 -0.58 0.09 -16.83
CA ILE A 122 0.27 -1.10 -16.74
C ILE A 122 -0.21 -2.20 -17.70
N CYS A 123 -1.52 -2.48 -17.74
CA CYS A 123 -2.11 -3.46 -18.64
C CYS A 123 -2.04 -3.03 -20.11
N LEU A 124 -2.15 -1.73 -20.41
CA LEU A 124 -2.01 -1.20 -21.76
C LEU A 124 -0.56 -1.24 -22.26
N ASP A 125 0.42 -0.87 -21.43
CA ASP A 125 1.84 -0.84 -21.81
C ASP A 125 2.42 -2.25 -21.99
N GLY A 126 2.04 -3.19 -21.12
CA GLY A 126 2.41 -4.59 -21.27
C GLY A 126 3.88 -4.93 -20.94
N LYS A 127 4.63 -4.00 -20.35
CA LYS A 127 6.05 -4.21 -20.00
C LYS A 127 6.26 -4.86 -18.63
N LEU A 128 5.36 -4.59 -17.68
CA LEU A 128 5.43 -5.12 -16.32
C LEU A 128 4.50 -6.30 -16.10
N VAL A 129 3.43 -6.37 -16.88
CA VAL A 129 2.50 -7.50 -16.94
C VAL A 129 2.24 -7.79 -18.41
N LYS A 130 1.75 -8.98 -18.75
CA LYS A 130 1.33 -9.26 -20.13
C LYS A 130 0.25 -8.25 -20.53
N GLN A 131 0.40 -7.65 -21.72
CA GLN A 131 -0.59 -6.70 -22.23
C GLN A 131 -1.99 -7.34 -22.26
N ASP A 132 -2.96 -6.63 -21.71
CA ASP A 132 -4.36 -7.03 -21.68
C ASP A 132 -5.25 -5.81 -21.90
N LEU A 133 -5.78 -5.69 -23.11
CA LEU A 133 -6.64 -4.57 -23.49
C LEU A 133 -7.99 -4.60 -22.77
N VAL A 134 -8.51 -5.79 -22.43
CA VAL A 134 -9.79 -5.92 -21.72
C VAL A 134 -9.64 -5.41 -20.30
N GLU A 135 -8.57 -5.80 -19.61
CA GLU A 135 -8.27 -5.27 -18.26
C GLU A 135 -7.89 -3.79 -18.30
N ALA A 136 -7.11 -3.34 -19.29
CA ALA A 136 -6.77 -1.92 -19.44
C ALA A 136 -8.02 -1.05 -19.61
N TYR A 137 -8.98 -1.46 -20.44
CA TYR A 137 -10.27 -0.80 -20.56
C TYR A 137 -11.00 -0.79 -19.23
N LYS A 138 -11.14 -1.96 -18.58
CA LYS A 138 -11.93 -2.12 -17.36
C LYS A 138 -11.45 -1.17 -16.27
N TRP A 139 -10.15 -1.17 -15.99
CA TRP A 139 -9.56 -0.33 -14.96
C TRP A 139 -9.60 1.16 -15.33
N GLY A 140 -9.42 1.49 -16.61
CA GLY A 140 -9.52 2.87 -17.09
C GLY A 140 -10.94 3.44 -16.95
N GLU A 141 -11.96 2.63 -17.28
CA GLU A 141 -13.37 2.99 -17.12
C GLU A 141 -13.73 3.16 -15.64
N LEU A 142 -13.39 2.18 -14.78
CA LEU A 142 -13.65 2.26 -13.34
C LEU A 142 -13.00 3.50 -12.70
N SER A 143 -11.76 3.83 -13.09
CA SER A 143 -11.08 5.03 -12.60
C SER A 143 -11.79 6.32 -13.05
N ALA A 144 -12.34 6.33 -14.25
CA ALA A 144 -13.04 7.46 -14.85
C ALA A 144 -14.46 7.68 -14.30
N GLU A 145 -15.01 6.75 -13.50
CA GLU A 145 -16.36 6.85 -12.97
C GLU A 145 -16.55 8.08 -12.04
N GLY A 146 -17.72 8.71 -12.17
CA GLY A 146 -18.12 9.89 -11.42
C GLY A 146 -17.85 11.22 -12.14
N SER A 147 -18.27 12.32 -11.51
CA SER A 147 -18.20 13.67 -12.10
C SER A 147 -16.91 14.44 -11.77
N MET A 148 -16.12 13.97 -10.81
CA MET A 148 -14.86 14.60 -10.44
C MET A 148 -13.85 14.48 -11.57
N ILE A 149 -13.17 15.59 -11.88
CA ILE A 149 -12.07 15.64 -12.84
C ILE A 149 -10.79 15.90 -12.06
N ASP A 150 -9.90 14.92 -12.07
CA ASP A 150 -8.57 14.93 -11.49
C ASP A 150 -7.61 14.15 -12.39
N VAL A 151 -6.34 14.07 -12.00
CA VAL A 151 -5.32 13.39 -12.81
C VAL A 151 -5.68 11.91 -13.04
N ALA A 152 -6.16 11.21 -12.02
CA ALA A 152 -6.49 9.80 -12.11
C ALA A 152 -7.65 9.54 -13.09
N THR A 153 -8.74 10.28 -12.96
CA THR A 153 -9.93 10.16 -13.84
C THR A 153 -9.64 10.58 -15.28
N ILE A 154 -8.74 11.55 -15.52
CA ILE A 154 -8.27 11.92 -16.87
C ILE A 154 -7.41 10.79 -17.45
N SER A 155 -6.45 10.26 -16.69
CA SER A 155 -5.63 9.13 -17.11
C SER A 155 -6.49 7.90 -17.43
N GLY A 156 -7.45 7.56 -16.57
CA GLY A 156 -8.39 6.47 -16.79
C GLY A 156 -9.17 6.60 -18.10
N ARG A 157 -9.74 7.78 -18.37
CA ARG A 157 -10.42 8.06 -19.65
C ARG A 157 -9.49 7.93 -20.84
N SER A 158 -8.31 8.55 -20.76
CA SER A 158 -7.32 8.53 -21.84
C SER A 158 -6.92 7.08 -22.19
N THR A 159 -6.64 6.28 -21.17
CA THR A 159 -6.21 4.89 -21.34
C THR A 159 -7.34 4.00 -21.84
N ARG A 160 -8.57 4.17 -21.34
CA ARG A 160 -9.75 3.51 -21.89
C ARG A 160 -9.94 3.83 -23.37
N ASP A 161 -9.92 5.11 -23.73
CA ASP A 161 -10.16 5.57 -25.10
C ASP A 161 -9.07 5.06 -26.05
N ALA A 162 -7.79 5.14 -25.63
CA ALA A 162 -6.67 4.57 -26.38
C ALA A 162 -6.78 3.05 -26.56
N THR A 163 -7.35 2.35 -25.59
CA THR A 163 -7.55 0.90 -25.64
C THR A 163 -8.68 0.52 -26.59
N ILE A 164 -9.81 1.25 -26.58
CA ILE A 164 -10.96 1.01 -27.48
C ILE A 164 -10.51 0.98 -28.95
N LEU A 165 -9.59 1.86 -29.34
CA LEU A 165 -9.07 1.94 -30.72
C LEU A 165 -8.31 0.68 -31.17
N LYS A 166 -7.91 -0.19 -30.23
CA LYS A 166 -7.15 -1.42 -30.48
C LYS A 166 -7.99 -2.69 -30.28
N MET A 167 -9.23 -2.57 -29.85
CA MET A 167 -10.09 -3.69 -29.47
C MET A 167 -11.12 -4.01 -30.56
N ASN A 168 -11.50 -5.28 -30.66
CA ASN A 168 -12.68 -5.68 -31.42
C ASN A 168 -13.96 -5.61 -30.58
N ALA A 169 -15.12 -5.77 -31.21
CA ALA A 169 -16.43 -5.66 -30.56
C ALA A 169 -16.61 -6.67 -29.42
N ALA A 170 -16.09 -7.90 -29.54
CA ALA A 170 -16.20 -8.91 -28.50
C ALA A 170 -15.37 -8.53 -27.27
N GLN A 171 -14.16 -8.02 -27.46
CA GLN A 171 -13.32 -7.52 -26.36
C GLN A 171 -13.97 -6.33 -25.64
N ILE A 172 -14.59 -5.41 -26.38
CA ILE A 172 -15.28 -4.25 -25.78
C ILE A 172 -16.49 -4.70 -24.95
N ALA A 173 -17.28 -5.65 -25.47
CA ALA A 173 -18.41 -6.22 -24.75
C ALA A 173 -17.96 -6.92 -23.45
N GLU A 174 -16.91 -7.74 -23.53
CA GLU A 174 -16.33 -8.40 -22.36
C GLU A 174 -15.81 -7.39 -21.33
N ALA A 175 -15.08 -6.36 -21.76
CA ALA A 175 -14.56 -5.34 -20.84
C ALA A 175 -15.68 -4.62 -20.09
N ARG A 176 -16.76 -4.24 -20.79
CA ARG A 176 -17.95 -3.63 -20.17
C ARG A 176 -18.64 -4.57 -19.19
N ASN A 177 -18.73 -5.86 -19.49
CA ASN A 177 -19.27 -6.86 -18.56
C ASN A 177 -18.41 -6.92 -17.30
N ARG A 178 -17.07 -6.88 -17.42
CA ARG A 178 -16.17 -6.88 -16.27
C ARG A 178 -16.22 -5.61 -15.43
N VAL A 179 -16.48 -4.45 -16.06
CA VAL A 179 -16.74 -3.19 -15.34
C VAL A 179 -18.03 -3.34 -14.53
N ALA A 180 -19.12 -3.76 -15.17
CA ALA A 180 -20.43 -3.91 -14.50
C ALA A 180 -20.41 -4.97 -13.39
N ALA A 181 -19.57 -6.00 -13.50
CA ALA A 181 -19.42 -7.04 -12.49
C ALA A 181 -18.42 -6.69 -11.37
N PHE A 182 -17.66 -5.60 -11.50
CA PHE A 182 -16.64 -5.26 -10.53
C PHE A 182 -17.27 -4.76 -9.22
N VAL A 183 -16.89 -5.41 -8.12
CA VAL A 183 -17.25 -4.98 -6.77
C VAL A 183 -15.96 -4.74 -6.01
N PRO A 184 -15.71 -3.50 -5.54
CA PRO A 184 -14.56 -3.21 -4.70
C PRO A 184 -14.52 -4.10 -3.46
N HIS A 185 -13.36 -4.66 -3.14
CA HIS A 185 -13.17 -5.49 -1.96
C HIS A 185 -11.86 -5.20 -1.25
N GLN A 186 -11.87 -5.36 0.06
CA GLN A 186 -10.66 -5.27 0.88
C GLN A 186 -9.77 -6.50 0.65
N PRO A 187 -8.43 -6.36 0.65
CA PRO A 187 -7.53 -7.49 0.60
C PRO A 187 -7.58 -8.29 1.90
N GLN A 188 -7.36 -9.60 1.80
CA GLN A 188 -7.05 -10.40 2.98
C GLN A 188 -5.65 -10.07 3.47
N LYS A 189 -5.36 -10.35 4.75
CA LYS A 189 -4.02 -10.12 5.32
C LYS A 189 -2.94 -10.89 4.57
N SER A 190 -3.24 -12.08 4.09
CA SER A 190 -2.37 -12.91 3.26
C SER A 190 -2.04 -12.31 1.90
N ASP A 191 -2.86 -11.39 1.39
CA ASP A 191 -2.64 -10.74 0.09
C ASP A 191 -1.66 -9.56 0.21
N LEU A 192 -1.44 -9.05 1.43
CA LEU A 192 -0.54 -7.93 1.67
C LEU A 192 0.92 -8.39 1.52
N PRO A 193 1.77 -7.61 0.83
CA PRO A 193 3.19 -7.89 0.73
C PRO A 193 3.84 -8.05 2.11
N GLU A 194 4.72 -9.03 2.22
CA GLU A 194 5.43 -9.28 3.47
C GLU A 194 6.24 -8.03 3.87
N PRO A 195 6.10 -7.55 5.12
CA PRO A 195 6.80 -6.35 5.55
C PRO A 195 8.32 -6.53 5.46
N VAL A 196 9.01 -5.51 4.93
CA VAL A 196 10.48 -5.52 4.72
C VAL A 196 11.28 -5.85 6.00
N TRP A 197 10.75 -5.51 7.18
CA TRP A 197 11.42 -5.83 8.44
C TRP A 197 11.50 -7.35 8.73
N VAL A 198 10.63 -8.17 8.13
CA VAL A 198 10.65 -9.62 8.31
C VAL A 198 11.97 -10.21 7.78
N GLN A 199 12.50 -9.68 6.67
CA GLN A 199 13.79 -10.09 6.10
C GLN A 199 14.99 -9.80 7.02
N LYS A 200 14.79 -9.02 8.10
CA LYS A 200 15.81 -8.75 9.12
C LYS A 200 15.82 -9.80 10.22
N ILE A 201 14.88 -10.74 10.24
CA ILE A 201 14.90 -11.92 11.12
C ILE A 201 15.76 -12.97 10.44
N LYS A 202 16.88 -13.33 11.07
CA LYS A 202 17.90 -14.21 10.52
C LYS A 202 18.31 -15.26 11.54
N LEU A 203 18.46 -16.48 11.03
CA LEU A 203 19.11 -17.58 11.75
C LEU A 203 20.62 -17.33 11.74
N ALA A 204 21.22 -17.21 12.92
CA ALA A 204 22.65 -17.01 13.13
C ALA A 204 23.40 -18.32 13.42
N GLY A 205 22.70 -19.35 13.87
CA GLY A 205 23.31 -20.65 14.15
C GLY A 205 22.31 -21.67 14.68
N ILE A 206 22.65 -22.94 14.53
CA ILE A 206 21.98 -24.07 15.18
C ILE A 206 23.05 -24.84 15.96
N SER A 207 22.73 -25.25 17.18
CA SER A 207 23.60 -26.07 18.02
C SER A 207 22.79 -27.17 18.72
N GLY A 208 23.49 -28.04 19.45
CA GLY A 208 22.87 -29.17 20.15
C GLY A 208 22.90 -30.48 19.36
N THR A 209 22.22 -31.48 19.87
CA THR A 209 22.14 -32.82 19.28
C THR A 209 20.90 -32.93 18.39
N PRO A 210 20.78 -33.96 17.52
CA PRO A 210 19.57 -34.16 16.72
C PRO A 210 18.27 -34.22 17.54
N ASP A 211 18.33 -34.78 18.76
CA ASP A 211 17.18 -34.92 19.66
C ASP A 211 16.88 -33.66 20.47
N HIS A 212 17.84 -32.73 20.59
CA HIS A 212 17.68 -31.49 21.33
C HIS A 212 18.53 -30.38 20.70
N ARG A 213 17.90 -29.59 19.82
CA ARG A 213 18.53 -28.49 19.08
C ARG A 213 18.16 -27.14 19.67
N PHE A 214 19.08 -26.20 19.56
CA PHE A 214 18.89 -24.79 19.85
C PHE A 214 19.12 -23.96 18.59
N ALA A 215 18.29 -22.94 18.40
CA ALA A 215 18.43 -21.98 17.32
C ALA A 215 18.85 -20.61 17.87
N ILE A 216 19.75 -19.92 17.19
CA ILE A 216 20.08 -18.53 17.48
C ILE A 216 19.44 -17.65 16.42
N ILE A 217 18.40 -16.90 16.77
CA ILE A 217 17.69 -15.99 15.87
C ILE A 217 17.87 -14.57 16.39
N ASN A 218 18.48 -13.69 15.60
CA ASN A 218 18.79 -12.30 15.98
C ASN A 218 19.42 -12.17 17.40
N ASN A 219 20.45 -12.97 17.67
CA ASN A 219 21.18 -13.03 18.96
C ASN A 219 20.33 -13.48 20.16
N ARG A 220 19.22 -14.17 19.93
CA ARG A 220 18.42 -14.84 20.96
C ARG A 220 18.42 -16.34 20.73
N THR A 221 18.61 -17.10 21.79
CA THR A 221 18.49 -18.56 21.76
C THR A 221 17.03 -18.96 21.87
N PHE A 222 16.62 -19.94 21.08
CA PHE A 222 15.30 -20.55 21.06
C PHE A 222 15.42 -22.07 21.12
N GLU A 223 14.55 -22.69 21.90
CA GLU A 223 14.17 -24.10 21.80
C GLU A 223 12.91 -24.26 20.93
N LYS A 224 12.56 -25.50 20.59
CA LYS A 224 11.30 -25.79 19.90
C LYS A 224 10.12 -25.50 20.84
N GLY A 225 9.18 -24.68 20.38
CA GLY A 225 8.00 -24.24 21.14
C GLY A 225 8.20 -22.89 21.85
N ASP A 226 9.41 -22.33 21.84
CA ASP A 226 9.68 -21.04 22.48
C ASP A 226 9.00 -19.90 21.73
N GLN A 227 8.42 -18.98 22.50
CA GLN A 227 7.87 -17.73 22.00
C GLN A 227 8.54 -16.54 22.71
N THR A 228 9.13 -15.63 21.93
CA THR A 228 9.85 -14.48 22.50
C THR A 228 9.73 -13.23 21.62
N ALA A 229 9.67 -12.07 22.29
CA ALA A 229 9.71 -10.77 21.63
C ALA A 229 11.13 -10.45 21.14
N LEU A 230 11.28 -10.28 19.82
CA LEU A 230 12.48 -9.78 19.18
C LEU A 230 12.35 -8.28 18.89
N LYS A 231 13.43 -7.53 19.12
CA LYS A 231 13.54 -6.14 18.69
C LYS A 231 14.11 -6.08 17.28
N ILE A 232 13.29 -5.69 16.30
CA ILE A 232 13.66 -5.55 14.89
C ILE A 232 13.60 -4.06 14.53
N GLY A 233 14.74 -3.38 14.62
CA GLY A 233 14.81 -1.93 14.53
C GLY A 233 14.01 -1.27 15.66
N GLU A 234 12.98 -0.49 15.31
CA GLU A 234 12.07 0.15 16.27
C GLU A 234 10.89 -0.74 16.68
N LYS A 235 10.64 -1.85 15.95
CA LYS A 235 9.53 -2.75 16.24
C LYS A 235 9.92 -3.79 17.27
N ARG A 236 8.99 -4.12 18.17
CA ARG A 236 9.00 -5.38 18.92
C ARG A 236 7.99 -6.32 18.28
N VAL A 237 8.43 -7.53 17.96
CA VAL A 237 7.61 -8.55 17.30
C VAL A 237 7.80 -9.86 18.02
N THR A 238 6.72 -10.58 18.25
CA THR A 238 6.79 -11.88 18.90
C THR A 238 7.03 -12.96 17.85
N VAL A 239 8.10 -13.73 18.05
CA VAL A 239 8.48 -14.86 17.18
C VAL A 239 8.29 -16.14 17.96
N HIS A 240 7.64 -17.13 17.34
CA HIS A 240 7.45 -18.46 17.88
C HIS A 240 8.27 -19.45 17.05
N CYS A 241 9.19 -20.15 17.71
CA CYS A 241 10.01 -21.21 17.13
C CYS A 241 9.19 -22.51 17.07
N LEU A 242 8.77 -22.93 15.88
CA LEU A 242 7.89 -24.09 15.71
C LEU A 242 8.68 -25.39 15.52
N GLU A 243 9.81 -25.31 14.83
CA GLU A 243 10.64 -26.46 14.49
C GLU A 243 12.10 -26.02 14.28
N ILE A 244 13.06 -26.81 14.79
CA ILE A 244 14.49 -26.62 14.56
C ILE A 244 15.01 -27.85 13.83
N ARG A 245 15.49 -27.66 12.60
CA ARG A 245 16.00 -28.71 11.71
C ARG A 245 17.52 -28.70 11.68
N GLU A 246 18.12 -29.47 10.77
CA GLU A 246 19.57 -29.53 10.62
C GLU A 246 20.19 -28.21 10.17
N SER A 247 19.57 -27.56 9.19
CA SER A 247 20.09 -26.36 8.54
C SER A 247 19.07 -25.22 8.45
N SER A 248 17.92 -25.38 9.10
CA SER A 248 16.84 -24.39 9.08
C SER A 248 15.98 -24.40 10.34
N VAL A 249 15.21 -23.33 10.51
CA VAL A 249 14.24 -23.16 11.60
C VAL A 249 12.93 -22.68 11.01
N VAL A 250 11.83 -23.34 11.36
CA VAL A 250 10.48 -22.90 11.02
C VAL A 250 9.95 -22.02 12.15
N ILE A 251 9.54 -20.81 11.81
CA ILE A 251 8.97 -19.85 12.76
C ILE A 251 7.59 -19.38 12.32
N SER A 252 6.77 -18.95 13.27
CA SER A 252 5.66 -18.03 13.03
C SER A 252 5.92 -16.69 13.71
N ILE A 253 5.28 -15.64 13.20
CA ILE A 253 5.43 -14.29 13.73
C ILE A 253 4.05 -13.76 14.04
N GLU A 254 3.85 -13.29 15.26
CA GLU A 254 2.55 -12.77 15.70
C GLU A 254 2.10 -11.61 14.78
N GLY A 255 0.86 -11.71 14.29
CA GLY A 255 0.26 -10.74 13.38
C GLY A 255 0.56 -10.94 11.90
N LEU A 256 1.31 -11.99 11.52
CA LEU A 256 1.53 -12.39 10.12
C LEU A 256 1.03 -13.80 9.87
N ASP A 257 0.33 -13.99 8.74
CA ASP A 257 -0.20 -15.30 8.36
C ASP A 257 0.90 -16.22 7.84
N GLY A 258 0.80 -17.52 8.15
CA GLY A 258 1.71 -18.57 7.70
C GLY A 258 2.98 -18.74 8.53
N THR A 259 3.91 -19.56 8.03
CA THR A 259 5.21 -19.82 8.64
C THR A 259 6.35 -19.34 7.73
N ARG A 260 7.52 -19.13 8.31
CA ARG A 260 8.75 -18.80 7.58
C ARG A 260 9.81 -19.82 7.92
N GLU A 261 10.54 -20.28 6.90
CA GLU A 261 11.73 -21.09 7.09
C GLU A 261 12.97 -20.20 7.02
N LEU A 262 13.61 -19.99 8.16
CA LEU A 262 14.91 -19.34 8.23
C LEU A 262 15.99 -20.37 7.90
N LYS A 263 16.80 -20.09 6.89
CA LYS A 263 17.92 -20.95 6.51
C LYS A 263 19.22 -20.35 7.05
N MET A 264 20.19 -21.23 7.32
CA MET A 264 21.55 -20.80 7.60
C MET A 264 22.07 -19.93 6.44
N PRO A 265 22.80 -18.84 6.73
CA PRO A 265 23.43 -18.01 5.70
C PRO A 265 24.47 -18.77 4.88
#